data_AF-A0A2S4LC66-F1
#
_entry.id   AF-A0A2S4LC66-F1
#
_cell.length_a   1.000
_cell.length_b   1.000
_cell.length_c   1.000
_cell.angle_alpha   90.00
_cell.angle_beta   90.00
_cell.angle_gamma   90.00
#
_symmetry.space_group_name_H-M   'P 1'
#
loop_
_entity.id
_entity.type
_entity.pdbx_description
1 polymer ?
#
loop_
_entity_poly.entity_id
_entity_poly.type
_entity_poly.pdbx_seq_one_letter_code
_entity_poly.pdbx_strand_id
1 'polypeptide(L)'
;MSANFIPQIFQPRESRWIQLRQRPVISWFTGLPGTGKSSLANAADQAFTAQERHTMVLDGDNLRGGINSNLGFSAADRDENERRPAEVAVLTAEAGLVVLVSLISPLCAEGANARHIARGLSFLEVFDNTPLPICESRDPKGLYQRARAGEILDRVEFG
;
A
#
# COMPACT_ATOMS: atom_id res chain seq x y z
N MET A 1 -2.51 -25.20 2.74
CA MET A 1 -1.84 -24.83 4.01
C MET A 1 -1.01 -26.03 4.46
N SER A 2 0.27 -25.82 4.80
CA SER A 2 1.16 -26.93 5.16
C SER A 2 0.79 -27.50 6.53
N ALA A 3 0.84 -28.83 6.66
CA ALA A 3 0.38 -29.58 7.82
C ALA A 3 1.21 -29.40 9.11
N ASN A 4 2.18 -28.46 9.13
CA ASN A 4 3.15 -28.29 10.21
C ASN A 4 3.18 -26.86 10.79
N PHE A 5 2.10 -26.09 10.64
CA PHE A 5 2.02 -24.74 11.22
C PHE A 5 1.42 -24.78 12.63
N ILE A 6 2.20 -24.39 13.63
CA ILE A 6 1.76 -24.22 15.02
C ILE A 6 1.90 -22.72 15.37
N PRO A 7 0.80 -21.97 15.52
CA PRO A 7 0.88 -20.56 15.88
C PRO A 7 1.42 -20.41 17.30
N GLN A 8 2.38 -19.50 17.48
CA GLN A 8 2.88 -19.11 18.80
C GLN A 8 1.98 -18.03 19.40
N ILE A 9 1.69 -18.16 20.69
CA ILE A 9 0.91 -17.15 21.43
C ILE A 9 1.90 -16.13 22.00
N PHE A 10 1.80 -14.89 21.55
CA PHE A 10 2.59 -13.76 22.04
C PHE A 10 1.74 -12.81 22.89
N GLN A 11 2.40 -11.85 23.55
CA GLN A 11 1.71 -10.79 24.30
C GLN A 11 0.69 -10.01 23.42
N PRO A 12 -0.39 -9.47 24.02
CA PRO A 12 -1.36 -8.67 23.28
C PRO A 12 -0.73 -7.47 22.57
N ARG A 13 -1.12 -7.21 21.32
CA ARG A 13 -0.65 -6.07 20.53
C ARG A 13 -1.02 -4.73 21.17
N GLU A 14 -2.15 -4.70 21.88
CA GLU A 14 -2.69 -3.53 22.58
C GLU A 14 -1.73 -2.99 23.65
N SER A 15 -0.88 -3.86 24.23
CA SER A 15 0.18 -3.43 25.16
C SER A 15 1.14 -2.43 24.52
N ARG A 16 1.50 -2.62 23.24
CA ARG A 16 2.36 -1.70 22.49
C ARG A 16 1.63 -0.39 22.21
N TRP A 17 0.35 -0.47 21.83
CA TRP A 17 -0.48 0.69 21.50
C TRP A 17 -0.66 1.62 22.69
N ILE A 18 -0.83 1.06 23.90
CA ILE A 18 -0.91 1.81 25.15
C ILE A 18 0.43 2.52 25.44
N GLN A 19 1.55 1.83 25.30
CA GLN A 19 2.88 2.43 25.52
C GLN A 19 3.17 3.56 24.54
N LEU A 20 2.81 3.40 23.27
CA LEU A 20 2.94 4.43 22.23
C LEU A 20 1.88 5.54 22.33
N ARG A 21 0.87 5.39 23.20
CA ARG A 21 -0.29 6.30 23.30
C ARG A 21 -0.94 6.56 21.94
N GLN A 22 -0.99 5.52 21.11
CA GLN A 22 -1.42 5.59 19.71
C GLN A 22 -2.21 4.35 19.35
N ARG A 23 -3.34 4.55 18.65
CA ARG A 23 -4.05 3.47 17.98
C ARG A 23 -3.60 3.42 16.52
N PRO A 24 -3.21 2.25 15.99
CA PRO A 24 -2.81 2.13 14.61
C PRO A 24 -4.02 2.22 13.68
N VAL A 25 -3.75 2.63 12.44
CA VAL A 25 -4.67 2.52 11.31
C VAL A 25 -3.86 2.23 10.06
N ILE A 26 -4.38 1.36 9.21
CA ILE A 26 -3.85 1.13 7.87
C ILE A 26 -4.63 2.03 6.92
N SER A 27 -3.98 3.05 6.37
CA SER A 27 -4.51 3.91 5.32
C SER A 27 -4.04 3.40 3.97
N TRP A 28 -4.97 2.85 3.19
CA TRP A 28 -4.71 2.26 1.89
C TRP A 28 -5.10 3.22 0.77
N PHE A 29 -4.09 3.79 0.10
CA PHE A 29 -4.30 4.70 -1.03
C PHE A 29 -4.49 3.92 -2.32
N THR A 30 -5.58 4.19 -3.02
CA THR A 30 -5.92 3.59 -4.32
C THR A 30 -6.17 4.68 -5.37
N GLY A 31 -5.88 4.40 -6.64
CA GLY A 31 -6.01 5.33 -7.75
C GLY A 31 -4.97 5.10 -8.84
N LEU A 32 -5.17 5.73 -10.00
CA LEU A 32 -4.30 5.62 -11.17
C LEU A 32 -2.83 6.04 -10.93
N PRO A 33 -1.85 5.54 -11.68
CA PRO A 33 -0.51 6.12 -11.70
C PRO A 33 -0.55 7.64 -11.96
N GLY A 34 0.24 8.44 -11.23
CA GLY A 34 0.28 9.90 -11.45
C GLY A 34 -0.82 10.73 -10.78
N THR A 35 -1.73 10.11 -10.02
CA THR A 35 -2.77 10.84 -9.26
C THR A 35 -2.18 11.71 -8.14
N GLY A 36 -1.13 11.22 -7.47
CA GLY A 36 -0.47 11.91 -6.35
C GLY A 36 -0.35 11.10 -5.06
N LYS A 37 -0.74 9.82 -5.04
CA LYS A 37 -0.70 8.94 -3.84
C LYS A 37 0.59 9.02 -3.03
N SER A 38 1.76 8.83 -3.64
CA SER A 38 3.04 8.88 -2.92
C SER A 38 3.33 10.27 -2.35
N SER A 39 2.96 11.34 -3.08
CA SER A 39 3.09 12.71 -2.59
C SER A 39 2.16 12.99 -1.41
N LEU A 40 0.92 12.51 -1.46
CA LEU A 40 -0.05 12.64 -0.40
C LEU A 40 0.36 11.82 0.84
N ALA A 41 0.81 10.59 0.65
CA ALA A 41 1.31 9.73 1.73
C ALA A 41 2.52 10.37 2.42
N ASN A 42 3.48 10.91 1.67
CA ASN A 42 4.62 11.61 2.24
C ASN A 42 4.22 12.91 2.98
N ALA A 43 3.30 13.70 2.44
CA ALA A 43 2.80 14.89 3.13
C ALA A 43 2.06 14.54 4.42
N ALA A 44 1.26 13.47 4.41
CA ALA A 44 0.57 12.96 5.59
C ALA A 44 1.56 12.45 6.65
N ASP A 45 2.59 11.71 6.24
CA ASP A 45 3.66 11.22 7.09
C ASP A 45 4.37 12.37 7.85
N GLN A 46 4.74 13.43 7.11
CA GLN A 46 5.34 14.64 7.69
C GLN A 46 4.39 15.33 8.68
N ALA A 47 3.12 15.49 8.31
CA ALA A 47 2.11 16.14 9.15
C ALA A 47 1.84 15.36 10.45
N PHE A 48 1.77 14.03 10.37
CA PHE A 48 1.58 13.17 11.54
C PHE A 48 2.82 13.15 12.44
N THR A 49 4.01 13.07 11.86
CA THR A 49 5.27 13.12 12.62
C THR A 49 5.40 14.45 13.37
N ALA A 50 5.01 15.56 12.76
CA ALA A 50 4.99 16.88 13.42
C ALA A 50 3.98 16.95 14.59
N GLN A 51 3.04 16.01 14.67
CA GLN A 51 2.08 15.85 15.77
C GLN A 51 2.47 14.71 16.73
N GLU A 52 3.74 14.30 16.72
CA GLU A 52 4.29 13.24 17.58
C GLU A 52 3.60 11.88 17.36
N ARG A 53 3.07 11.64 16.16
CA ARG A 53 2.53 10.34 15.76
C ARG A 53 3.61 9.49 15.11
N HIS A 54 3.55 8.19 15.35
CA HIS A 54 4.47 7.22 14.77
C HIS A 54 3.88 6.61 13.50
N THR A 55 4.50 6.87 12.37
CA THR A 55 4.00 6.52 11.05
C THR A 55 5.01 5.70 10.25
N MET A 56 4.51 5.02 9.22
CA MET A 56 5.36 4.31 8.24
C MET A 56 4.69 4.36 6.87
N VAL A 57 5.45 4.78 5.86
CA VAL A 57 5.00 4.77 4.46
C VAL A 57 5.47 3.47 3.78
N LEU A 58 4.51 2.74 3.20
CA LEU A 58 4.78 1.59 2.34
C LEU A 58 4.49 1.99 0.89
N ASP A 59 5.52 2.43 0.18
CA ASP A 59 5.43 2.83 -1.23
C ASP A 59 5.82 1.69 -2.17
N GLY A 60 5.05 1.50 -3.24
CA GLY A 60 5.22 0.40 -4.19
C GLY A 60 6.59 0.38 -4.88
N ASP A 61 7.17 1.54 -5.21
CA ASP A 61 8.49 1.58 -5.84
C ASP A 61 9.59 1.22 -4.84
N ASN A 62 9.50 1.75 -3.62
CA ASN A 62 10.45 1.43 -2.55
C ASN A 62 10.42 -0.07 -2.20
N LEU A 63 9.23 -0.66 -2.16
CA LEU A 63 9.05 -2.09 -1.91
C LEU A 63 9.65 -2.95 -3.02
N ARG A 64 9.58 -2.51 -4.28
CA ARG A 64 10.25 -3.17 -5.42
C ARG A 64 11.77 -3.13 -5.33
N GLY A 65 12.34 -2.18 -4.59
CA GLY A 65 13.77 -2.18 -4.26
C GLY A 65 14.18 -3.19 -3.18
N GLY A 66 13.23 -3.81 -2.49
CA GLY A 66 13.50 -4.70 -1.34
C GLY A 66 12.58 -5.92 -1.30
N ILE A 67 11.52 -5.85 -0.47
CA ILE A 67 10.60 -6.96 -0.18
C ILE A 67 10.00 -7.58 -1.46
N ASN A 68 9.81 -6.79 -2.50
CA ASN A 68 9.21 -7.18 -3.77
C ASN A 68 10.22 -7.21 -4.93
N SER A 69 11.53 -7.20 -4.65
CA SER A 69 12.59 -7.17 -5.69
C SER A 69 12.60 -8.38 -6.63
N ASN A 70 12.03 -9.50 -6.21
CA ASN A 70 11.94 -10.71 -7.02
C ASN A 70 10.65 -10.79 -7.87
N LEU A 71 9.75 -9.80 -7.78
CA LEU A 71 8.48 -9.80 -8.49
C LEU A 71 8.61 -9.07 -9.82
N GLY A 72 8.17 -9.73 -10.89
CA GLY A 72 8.05 -9.13 -12.21
C GLY A 72 6.80 -8.26 -12.33
N PHE A 73 6.16 -8.36 -13.50
CA PHE A 73 4.93 -7.63 -13.82
C PHE A 73 3.78 -8.56 -14.23
N SER A 74 3.96 -9.88 -14.19
CA SER A 74 2.88 -10.83 -14.47
C SER A 74 1.68 -10.62 -13.53
N ALA A 75 0.48 -11.08 -13.92
CA ALA A 75 -0.71 -10.97 -13.08
C ALA A 75 -0.47 -11.55 -11.67
N ALA A 76 0.14 -12.73 -11.58
CA ALA A 76 0.47 -13.34 -10.28
C ALA A 76 1.51 -12.53 -9.48
N ASP A 77 2.50 -11.92 -10.14
CA ASP A 77 3.46 -11.04 -9.47
C ASP A 77 2.79 -9.77 -8.94
N ARG A 78 1.76 -9.26 -9.62
CA ARG A 78 1.00 -8.09 -9.17
C ARG A 78 0.15 -8.40 -7.94
N ASP A 79 -0.57 -9.52 -7.97
CA ASP A 79 -1.35 -9.99 -6.82
C ASP A 79 -0.44 -10.14 -5.59
N GLU A 80 0.75 -10.72 -5.77
CA GLU A 80 1.73 -10.86 -4.69
C GLU A 80 2.36 -9.52 -4.27
N ASN A 81 2.55 -8.60 -5.22
CA ASN A 81 3.04 -7.24 -4.97
C ASN A 81 2.06 -6.41 -4.13
N GLU A 82 0.79 -6.81 -4.03
CA GLU A 82 -0.21 -6.20 -3.16
C GLU A 82 -0.41 -6.97 -1.86
N ARG A 83 -0.44 -8.31 -1.94
CA ARG A 83 -0.60 -9.17 -0.78
C ARG A 83 0.55 -8.98 0.22
N ARG A 84 1.80 -8.86 -0.25
CA ARG A 84 2.97 -8.66 0.64
C ARG A 84 2.90 -7.34 1.42
N PRO A 85 2.68 -6.17 0.80
CA PRO A 85 2.53 -4.93 1.54
C PRO A 85 1.32 -4.93 2.48
N ALA A 86 0.22 -5.61 2.14
CA ALA A 86 -0.91 -5.76 3.05
C ALA A 86 -0.52 -6.53 4.33
N GLU A 87 0.21 -7.64 4.22
CA GLU A 87 0.72 -8.38 5.38
C GLU A 87 1.77 -7.57 6.17
N VAL A 88 2.65 -6.83 5.48
CA VAL A 88 3.61 -5.92 6.14
C VAL A 88 2.85 -4.83 6.90
N ALA A 89 1.81 -4.24 6.30
CA ALA A 89 0.98 -3.23 6.94
C ALA A 89 0.30 -3.75 8.21
N VAL A 90 -0.16 -5.00 8.20
CA VAL A 90 -0.68 -5.67 9.41
C VAL A 90 0.39 -5.70 10.49
N LEU A 91 1.58 -6.23 10.20
CA LEU A 91 2.66 -6.33 11.19
C LEU A 91 3.06 -4.95 11.75
N THR A 92 3.13 -3.94 10.88
CA THR A 92 3.47 -2.57 11.26
C THR A 92 2.37 -1.93 12.12
N ALA A 93 1.09 -2.17 11.79
CA ALA A 93 -0.03 -1.72 12.60
C ALA A 93 -0.10 -2.46 13.95
N GLU A 94 0.19 -3.77 14.00
CA GLU A 94 0.30 -4.51 15.26
C GLU A 94 1.44 -4.02 16.16
N ALA A 95 2.49 -3.44 15.58
CA ALA A 95 3.52 -2.72 16.32
C ALA A 95 3.05 -1.36 16.86
N GLY A 96 1.91 -0.84 16.38
CA GLY A 96 1.24 0.36 16.88
C GLY A 96 1.39 1.61 16.00
N LEU A 97 1.96 1.47 14.80
CA LEU A 97 2.18 2.58 13.88
C LEU A 97 0.94 2.86 13.01
N VAL A 98 0.80 4.11 12.57
CA VAL A 98 -0.11 4.49 11.48
C VAL A 98 0.60 4.14 10.16
N VAL A 99 -0.03 3.30 9.35
CA VAL A 99 0.59 2.79 8.11
C VAL A 99 -0.05 3.48 6.92
N LEU A 100 0.77 4.09 6.06
CA LEU A 100 0.34 4.79 4.86
C LEU A 100 0.79 3.97 3.64
N VAL A 101 -0.13 3.21 3.04
CA VAL A 101 0.18 2.28 1.95
C VAL A 101 -0.14 2.94 0.61
N SER A 102 0.88 3.22 -0.19
CA SER A 102 0.78 3.87 -1.50
C SER A 102 1.24 2.90 -2.58
N LEU A 103 0.30 2.11 -3.11
CA LEU A 103 0.53 1.20 -4.24
C LEU A 103 -0.17 1.70 -5.49
N ILE A 104 0.31 1.27 -6.65
CA ILE A 104 -0.48 1.31 -7.89
C ILE A 104 -1.46 0.14 -7.80
N SER A 105 -2.64 0.40 -7.26
CA SER A 105 -3.74 -0.56 -7.11
C SER A 105 -5.00 0.06 -7.72
N PRO A 106 -5.24 -0.16 -9.03
CA PRO A 106 -6.34 0.46 -9.75
C PRO A 106 -7.70 -0.24 -9.53
N LEU A 107 -7.74 -1.45 -8.95
CA LEU A 107 -8.96 -2.27 -8.91
C LEU A 107 -9.59 -2.34 -7.50
N CYS A 108 -10.92 -2.20 -7.43
CA CYS A 108 -11.68 -2.34 -6.19
C CYS A 108 -11.51 -3.70 -5.49
N ALA A 109 -11.23 -4.77 -6.25
CA ALA A 109 -11.02 -6.11 -5.70
C ALA A 109 -9.76 -6.21 -4.83
N GLU A 110 -8.73 -5.44 -5.16
CA GLU A 110 -7.45 -5.38 -4.47
C GLU A 110 -7.63 -4.76 -3.06
N GLY A 111 -8.41 -3.68 -2.98
CA GLY A 111 -8.78 -3.04 -1.72
C GLY A 111 -9.59 -3.96 -0.80
N ALA A 112 -10.51 -4.75 -1.34
CA ALA A 112 -11.29 -5.72 -0.57
C ALA A 112 -10.40 -6.83 0.03
N ASN A 113 -9.42 -7.32 -0.73
CA ASN A 113 -8.46 -8.31 -0.25
C ASN A 113 -7.55 -7.73 0.84
N ALA A 114 -7.00 -6.52 0.64
CA ALA A 114 -6.20 -5.83 1.65
C ALA A 114 -6.97 -5.62 2.96
N ARG A 115 -8.26 -5.23 2.88
CA ARG A 115 -9.15 -5.11 4.04
C ARG A 115 -9.37 -6.46 4.73
N HIS A 116 -9.50 -7.55 3.98
CA HIS A 116 -9.61 -8.89 4.55
C HIS A 116 -8.33 -9.29 5.30
N ILE A 117 -7.16 -9.05 4.70
CA ILE A 117 -5.84 -9.29 5.29
C ILE A 117 -5.64 -8.48 6.58
N ALA A 118 -6.25 -7.30 6.70
CA ALA A 118 -6.16 -6.46 7.89
C ALA A 118 -6.69 -7.13 9.19
N ARG A 119 -7.43 -8.25 9.10
CA ARG A 119 -7.82 -9.09 10.26
C ARG A 119 -8.43 -8.29 11.42
N GLY A 120 -9.32 -7.34 11.09
CA GLY A 120 -10.04 -6.51 12.06
C GLY A 120 -9.23 -5.35 12.65
N LEU A 121 -8.01 -5.08 12.18
CA LEU A 121 -7.34 -3.80 12.43
C LEU A 121 -8.11 -2.66 11.73
N SER A 122 -7.99 -1.46 12.27
CA SER A 122 -8.57 -0.26 11.67
C SER A 122 -8.01 -0.07 10.26
N PHE A 123 -8.89 -0.08 9.26
CA PHE A 123 -8.53 0.00 7.85
C PHE A 123 -9.34 1.12 7.17
N LEU A 124 -8.62 2.12 6.67
CA LEU A 124 -9.14 3.27 5.94
C LEU A 124 -8.72 3.16 4.49
N GLU A 125 -9.67 3.23 3.58
CA GLU A 125 -9.39 3.27 2.15
C GLU A 125 -9.50 4.71 1.66
N VAL A 126 -8.49 5.17 0.93
CA VAL A 126 -8.38 6.54 0.43
C VAL A 126 -8.28 6.50 -1.09
N PHE A 127 -9.37 6.83 -1.77
CA PHE A 127 -9.41 6.87 -3.23
C PHE A 127 -8.99 8.23 -3.76
N ASP A 128 -7.86 8.28 -4.45
CA ASP A 128 -7.36 9.45 -5.16
C ASP A 128 -7.96 9.48 -6.57
N ASN A 129 -9.11 10.16 -6.68
CA ASN A 129 -9.92 10.23 -7.89
C ASN A 129 -9.45 11.34 -8.85
N THR A 130 -8.18 11.32 -9.24
CA THR A 130 -7.68 12.23 -10.28
C THR A 130 -8.04 11.68 -11.68
N PRO A 131 -8.69 12.46 -12.56
CA PRO A 131 -9.04 12.02 -13.91
C PRO A 131 -7.84 11.54 -14.74
N LEU A 132 -8.05 10.51 -15.57
CA LEU A 132 -7.02 9.94 -16.45
C LEU A 132 -6.31 10.99 -17.31
N PRO A 133 -6.98 11.95 -18.00
CA PRO A 133 -6.28 12.94 -18.83
C PRO A 133 -5.30 13.80 -18.03
N ILE A 134 -5.61 14.07 -16.75
CA ILE A 134 -4.72 14.82 -15.86
C ILE A 134 -3.53 13.94 -15.47
N CYS A 135 -3.77 12.67 -15.14
CA CYS A 135 -2.70 11.72 -14.83
C CYS A 135 -1.74 11.52 -16.02
N GLU A 136 -2.27 11.37 -17.23
CA GLU A 136 -1.51 11.29 -18.48
C GLU A 136 -0.71 12.58 -18.75
N SER A 137 -1.30 13.76 -18.51
CA SER A 137 -0.57 15.02 -18.69
C SER A 137 0.60 15.21 -17.72
N ARG A 138 0.52 14.62 -16.53
CA ARG A 138 1.56 14.72 -15.50
C ARG A 138 2.71 13.74 -15.76
N ASP A 139 2.37 12.52 -16.18
CA ASP A 139 3.23 11.36 -16.45
C ASP A 139 4.67 11.42 -15.88
N PRO A 140 4.84 11.53 -14.55
CA PRO A 140 6.15 11.81 -13.95
C PRO A 140 7.18 10.68 -14.16
N LYS A 141 6.71 9.49 -14.55
CA LYS A 141 7.52 8.29 -14.74
C LYS A 141 7.54 7.81 -16.21
N GLY A 142 6.92 8.57 -17.13
CA GLY A 142 6.80 8.17 -18.54
C GLY A 142 5.98 6.89 -18.76
N LEU A 143 5.16 6.47 -17.79
CA LEU A 143 4.43 5.20 -17.85
C LEU A 143 3.31 5.27 -18.89
N TYR A 144 2.61 6.40 -18.96
CA TYR A 144 1.54 6.58 -19.96
C TYR A 144 2.11 6.66 -21.36
N GLN A 145 3.20 7.41 -21.55
CA GLN A 145 3.88 7.49 -22.85
C GLN A 145 4.35 6.11 -23.33
N ARG A 146 5.00 5.33 -22.47
CA ARG A 146 5.51 3.99 -22.80
C ARG A 146 4.38 2.98 -23.04
N ALA A 147 3.28 3.09 -22.31
CA ALA A 147 2.08 2.29 -22.57
C ALA A 147 1.46 2.62 -23.94
N ARG A 148 1.36 3.91 -24.30
CA ARG A 148 0.88 4.35 -25.63
C ARG A 148 1.80 3.91 -26.77
N ALA A 149 3.11 3.82 -26.51
CA ALA A 149 4.11 3.29 -27.45
C ALA A 149 4.11 1.75 -27.55
N GLY A 150 3.33 1.04 -26.71
CA GLY A 150 3.27 -0.42 -26.68
C GLY A 150 4.47 -1.10 -26.00
N GLU A 151 5.33 -0.32 -25.33
CA GLU A 151 6.50 -0.84 -24.61
C GLU A 151 6.13 -1.46 -23.26
N ILE A 152 5.01 -1.03 -22.69
CA ILE A 152 4.36 -1.67 -21.55
C ILE A 152 3.18 -2.46 -22.11
N LEU A 153 3.42 -3.75 -22.38
CA LEU A 153 2.40 -4.70 -22.88
C LEU A 153 1.23 -4.90 -21.92
N ASP A 154 1.52 -4.58 -20.68
CA ASP A 154 0.73 -4.82 -19.52
C ASP A 154 -0.18 -3.62 -19.33
N ARG A 155 -1.37 -3.67 -19.93
CA ARG A 155 -2.44 -2.71 -19.65
C ARG A 155 -2.66 -2.72 -18.14
N VAL A 156 -2.10 -1.74 -17.42
CA VAL A 156 -2.89 -1.11 -16.36
C VAL A 156 -4.16 -0.75 -17.10
N GLU A 157 -5.29 -1.37 -16.75
CA GLU A 157 -6.55 -1.08 -17.42
C GLU A 157 -6.85 0.40 -17.17
N PHE A 158 -6.38 1.24 -18.09
CA PHE A 158 -6.53 2.68 -18.07
C PHE A 158 -7.93 3.07 -18.60
N GLY A 159 -8.90 2.17 -18.50
CA GLY A 159 -10.23 2.29 -19.08
C GLY A 159 -10.86 0.93 -19.34
#